data_AF-A0A937PKH5-F1
#
_entry.id   AF-A0A937PKH5-F1
#
_cell.length_a   1.000
_cell.length_b   1.000
_cell.length_c   1.000
_cell.angle_alpha   90.00
_cell.angle_beta   90.00
_cell.angle_gamma   90.00
#
_symmetry.space_group_name_H-M   'P 1'
#
loop_
_entity.id
_entity.type
_entity.pdbx_description
1 polymer ?
#
loop_
_entity_poly.entity_id
_entity_poly.type
_entity_poly.pdbx_seq_one_letter_code
_entity_poly.pdbx_strand_id
1 'polypeptide(L)'
;ARLIRNTKNLLFCKAYNQGIDAARGNFVLCLNNDVVLDKDYLKEALFTIGLDNKIGMASGKILRMDKKTIDSTGLFLGRNRKPVERGYGKKDAGQYDEPGHVFGVSGACAFFRKSMLNELKDEHGYFDERLGMYYEDLDICWRAQSKGWMAYYNPKAIAYHVRGGTSMEGKGAMPRTKHIQDIRCLVRGLRLPYICDELKKRYIKNRYLCMKKNDTLRGALVNLPFILFYELELWSYIVFNILFKEFQLRKALTRSD
;
A
#
# COMPACT_ATOMS: atom_id res chain seq x y z
N ALA A 1 -7.11 26.17 -6.86
CA ALA A 1 -6.42 25.09 -6.11
C ALA A 1 -5.60 25.71 -4.99
N ARG A 2 -5.39 25.00 -3.87
CA ARG A 2 -4.53 25.45 -2.76
C ARG A 2 -3.24 24.62 -2.77
N LEU A 3 -2.08 25.28 -2.73
CA LEU A 3 -0.77 24.63 -2.64
C LEU A 3 -0.26 24.71 -1.19
N ILE A 4 0.16 23.57 -0.63
CA ILE A 4 0.87 23.49 0.65
C ILE A 4 2.30 23.02 0.35
N ARG A 5 3.28 23.92 0.49
CA ARG A 5 4.69 23.60 0.21
C ARG A 5 5.42 23.26 1.50
N ASN A 6 6.01 22.07 1.55
CA ASN A 6 6.87 21.64 2.65
C ASN A 6 8.33 22.02 2.37
N THR A 7 9.06 22.46 3.40
CA THR A 7 10.50 22.79 3.32
C THR A 7 11.41 21.59 3.48
N LYS A 8 10.86 20.45 3.93
CA LYS A 8 11.54 19.16 4.08
C LYS A 8 10.63 18.03 3.61
N ASN A 9 11.21 16.88 3.27
CA ASN A 9 10.43 15.70 2.90
C ASN A 9 9.70 15.13 4.14
N LEU A 10 8.37 15.28 4.17
CA LEU A 10 7.51 14.79 5.26
C LEU A 10 6.99 13.37 5.03
N LEU A 11 7.36 12.74 3.92
CA LEU A 11 6.84 11.46 3.45
C LEU A 11 5.31 11.47 3.27
N PHE A 12 4.74 10.31 3.00
CA PHE A 12 3.33 10.15 2.62
C PHE A 12 2.39 10.58 3.75
N CYS A 13 2.47 9.94 4.92
CA CYS A 13 1.44 10.05 5.97
C CYS A 13 1.22 11.50 6.41
N LYS A 14 2.31 12.20 6.74
CA LYS A 14 2.24 13.57 7.25
C LYS A 14 1.80 14.57 6.17
N ALA A 15 2.24 14.40 4.91
CA ALA A 15 1.80 15.24 3.80
C ALA A 15 0.30 15.06 3.51
N TYR A 16 -0.20 13.82 3.52
CA TYR A 16 -1.63 13.56 3.37
C TYR A 16 -2.44 14.08 4.54
N ASN A 17 -1.97 13.96 5.79
CA ASN A 17 -2.64 14.56 6.95
C ASN A 17 -2.83 16.08 6.79
N GLN A 18 -1.79 16.81 6.35
CA GLN A 18 -1.89 18.25 6.05
C GLN A 18 -2.95 18.56 4.98
N GLY A 19 -3.00 17.75 3.92
CA GLY A 19 -3.99 17.88 2.85
C GLY A 19 -5.42 17.60 3.34
N ILE A 20 -5.59 16.56 4.16
CA ILE A 20 -6.87 16.18 4.75
C ILE A 20 -7.38 17.28 5.69
N ASP A 21 -6.53 17.86 6.54
CA ASP A 21 -6.92 18.97 7.42
C ASP A 21 -7.33 20.23 6.62
N ALA A 22 -6.70 20.49 5.48
CA ALA A 22 -7.03 21.62 4.61
C ALA A 22 -8.29 21.39 3.74
N ALA A 23 -8.73 20.14 3.60
CA ALA A 23 -9.87 19.78 2.77
C ALA A 23 -11.20 20.20 3.42
N ARG A 24 -12.09 20.78 2.60
CA ARG A 24 -13.42 21.29 3.03
C ARG A 24 -14.59 20.40 2.60
N GLY A 25 -14.33 19.37 1.78
CA GLY A 25 -15.36 18.47 1.28
C GLY A 25 -15.77 17.40 2.29
N ASN A 26 -16.99 16.88 2.14
CA ASN A 26 -17.49 15.73 2.91
C ASN A 26 -16.81 14.42 2.51
N PHE A 27 -16.13 14.41 1.37
CA PHE A 27 -15.34 13.30 0.86
C PHE A 27 -13.94 13.79 0.50
N VAL A 28 -12.95 12.91 0.64
CA VAL A 28 -11.54 13.21 0.38
C VAL A 28 -10.98 12.14 -0.55
N LEU A 29 -10.49 12.55 -1.72
CA LEU A 29 -9.66 11.69 -2.57
C LEU A 29 -8.20 11.90 -2.20
N CYS A 30 -7.56 10.85 -1.68
CA CYS A 30 -6.11 10.77 -1.56
C CYS A 30 -5.55 10.17 -2.86
N LEU A 31 -4.83 10.97 -3.65
CA LEU A 31 -4.36 10.60 -4.99
C LEU A 31 -2.85 10.79 -5.12
N ASN A 32 -2.16 9.73 -5.50
CA ASN A 32 -0.74 9.83 -5.83
C ASN A 32 -0.52 10.69 -7.08
N ASN A 33 0.62 11.38 -7.12
CA ASN A 33 0.98 12.30 -8.21
C ASN A 33 1.27 11.60 -9.55
N ASP A 34 1.39 10.26 -9.56
CA ASP A 34 1.61 9.43 -10.74
C ASP A 34 0.38 8.57 -11.11
N VAL A 35 -0.81 9.00 -10.65
CA VAL A 35 -2.11 8.42 -11.01
C VAL A 35 -2.92 9.38 -11.88
N VAL A 36 -3.47 8.85 -12.96
CA VAL A 36 -4.39 9.54 -13.87
C VAL A 36 -5.78 8.93 -13.72
N LEU A 37 -6.78 9.77 -13.41
CA LEU A 37 -8.17 9.33 -13.29
C LEU A 37 -8.84 9.27 -14.66
N ASP A 38 -9.68 8.27 -14.87
CA ASP A 38 -10.64 8.31 -15.97
C ASP A 38 -11.69 9.42 -15.72
N LYS A 39 -12.31 9.92 -16.80
CA LYS A 39 -13.27 11.03 -16.76
C LYS A 39 -14.45 10.77 -15.80
N ASP A 40 -14.86 9.50 -15.64
CA ASP A 40 -16.00 9.14 -14.81
C ASP A 40 -15.59 8.68 -13.39
N TYR A 41 -14.29 8.62 -13.06
CA TYR A 41 -13.80 8.06 -11.79
C TYR A 41 -14.48 8.69 -10.57
N LEU A 42 -14.48 10.02 -10.47
CA LEU A 42 -15.04 10.72 -9.31
C LEU A 42 -16.54 10.53 -9.18
N LYS A 43 -17.26 10.51 -10.31
CA LYS A 43 -18.71 10.24 -10.34
C LYS A 43 -19.00 8.85 -9.79
N GLU A 44 -18.27 7.84 -10.26
CA GLU A 44 -18.44 6.45 -9.86
C GLU A 44 -18.02 6.22 -8.39
N ALA A 45 -16.95 6.86 -7.93
CA ALA A 45 -16.51 6.80 -6.53
C ALA A 45 -17.53 7.46 -5.57
N LEU A 46 -18.12 8.60 -5.97
CA LEU A 46 -19.19 9.26 -5.22
C LEU A 46 -20.46 8.41 -5.18
N PHE A 47 -20.83 7.80 -6.31
CA PHE A 47 -21.94 6.85 -6.36
C PHE A 47 -21.71 5.70 -5.37
N THR A 48 -20.53 5.07 -5.40
CA THR A 48 -20.18 3.96 -4.53
C THR A 48 -20.22 4.31 -3.05
N ILE A 49 -19.63 5.44 -2.65
CA ILE A 49 -19.62 5.83 -1.23
C ILE A 49 -21.03 6.23 -0.75
N GLY A 50 -21.91 6.64 -1.67
CA GLY A 50 -23.30 6.99 -1.39
C GLY A 50 -24.26 5.81 -1.27
N LEU A 51 -23.86 4.59 -1.64
CA LEU A 51 -24.73 3.40 -1.57
C LEU A 51 -25.15 3.05 -0.14
N ASP A 52 -24.28 3.30 0.83
CA ASP A 52 -24.54 3.06 2.25
C ASP A 52 -23.72 4.05 3.09
N ASN A 53 -24.34 4.61 4.13
CA ASN A 53 -23.68 5.53 5.06
C ASN A 53 -22.53 4.88 5.84
N LYS A 54 -22.46 3.55 5.91
CA LYS A 54 -21.33 2.80 6.48
C LYS A 54 -20.19 2.57 5.48
N ILE A 55 -20.36 2.86 4.20
CA ILE A 55 -19.23 2.86 3.25
C ILE A 55 -18.41 4.12 3.49
N GLY A 56 -17.24 3.92 4.10
CA GLY A 56 -16.28 4.96 4.41
C GLY A 56 -15.14 5.05 3.41
N MET A 57 -14.98 4.01 2.57
CA MET A 57 -13.88 3.87 1.61
C MET A 57 -14.43 3.33 0.28
N ALA A 58 -14.12 4.01 -0.83
CA ALA A 58 -14.44 3.51 -2.17
C ALA A 58 -13.15 3.17 -2.92
N SER A 59 -13.09 1.95 -3.47
CA SER A 59 -12.00 1.48 -4.32
C SER A 59 -12.45 1.49 -5.78
N GLY A 60 -11.62 2.04 -6.66
CA GLY A 60 -11.77 1.86 -8.10
C GLY A 60 -11.00 0.66 -8.64
N LYS A 61 -11.12 0.44 -9.96
CA LYS A 61 -10.23 -0.43 -10.75
C LYS A 61 -9.01 0.39 -11.16
N ILE A 62 -7.87 0.15 -10.50
CA ILE A 62 -6.60 0.79 -10.82
C ILE A 62 -5.83 -0.13 -11.78
N LEU A 63 -5.61 0.36 -12.99
CA LEU A 63 -4.84 -0.30 -14.03
C LEU A 63 -3.44 0.34 -14.11
N ARG A 64 -2.49 -0.38 -14.71
CA ARG A 64 -1.23 0.23 -15.14
C ARG A 64 -1.46 1.08 -16.38
N MET A 65 -0.46 1.88 -16.75
CA MET A 65 -0.51 2.73 -17.95
C MET A 65 -0.71 1.95 -19.26
N ASP A 66 -0.42 0.65 -19.28
CA ASP A 66 -0.72 -0.24 -20.42
C ASP A 66 -2.22 -0.52 -20.60
N LYS A 67 -3.06 -0.10 -19.64
CA LYS A 67 -4.51 -0.30 -19.56
C LYS A 67 -4.95 -1.78 -19.61
N LYS A 68 -4.01 -2.70 -19.41
CA LYS A 68 -4.22 -4.15 -19.55
C LYS A 68 -3.82 -4.91 -18.29
N THR A 69 -2.90 -4.36 -17.50
CA THR A 69 -2.43 -4.98 -16.28
C THR A 69 -3.09 -4.31 -15.09
N ILE A 70 -3.66 -5.11 -14.20
CA ILE A 70 -4.25 -4.62 -12.96
C ILE A 70 -3.12 -4.23 -12.00
N ASP A 71 -3.23 -3.03 -11.44
CA ASP A 71 -2.41 -2.62 -10.31
C ASP A 71 -3.10 -2.95 -8.98
N SER A 72 -4.37 -2.55 -8.84
CA SER A 72 -5.22 -2.91 -7.69
C SER A 72 -6.71 -2.84 -8.04
N THR A 73 -7.50 -3.77 -7.50
CA THR A 73 -8.97 -3.69 -7.44
C THR A 73 -9.48 -3.68 -6.00
N GLY A 74 -8.65 -3.22 -5.06
CA GLY A 74 -8.91 -3.20 -3.62
C GLY A 74 -7.90 -4.01 -2.82
N LEU A 75 -7.84 -3.73 -1.53
CA LEU A 75 -6.91 -4.33 -0.59
C LEU A 75 -7.57 -5.48 0.18
N PHE A 76 -6.79 -6.51 0.53
CA PHE A 76 -7.15 -7.54 1.50
C PHE A 76 -6.07 -7.72 2.57
N LEU A 77 -6.49 -8.05 3.79
CA LEU A 77 -5.60 -8.45 4.88
C LEU A 77 -5.36 -9.96 4.81
N GLY A 78 -4.14 -10.38 4.50
CA GLY A 78 -3.76 -11.79 4.54
C GLY A 78 -3.76 -12.35 5.97
N ARG A 79 -3.93 -13.67 6.13
CA ARG A 79 -3.84 -14.34 7.44
C ARG A 79 -2.48 -14.17 8.10
N ASN A 80 -1.42 -13.91 7.33
CA ASN A 80 -0.11 -13.53 7.83
C ASN A 80 0.04 -12.02 8.08
N ARG A 81 -1.05 -11.24 8.08
CA ARG A 81 -1.08 -9.76 8.25
C ARG A 81 -0.31 -8.97 7.22
N LYS A 82 -0.16 -9.55 6.03
CA LYS A 82 0.44 -8.87 4.90
C LYS A 82 -0.67 -8.23 4.06
N PRO A 83 -0.48 -6.99 3.58
CA PRO A 83 -1.38 -6.41 2.60
C PRO A 83 -1.32 -7.22 1.31
N VAL A 84 -2.48 -7.55 0.75
CA VAL A 84 -2.64 -8.25 -0.52
C VAL A 84 -3.48 -7.39 -1.45
N GLU A 85 -2.85 -6.88 -2.51
CA GLU A 85 -3.53 -6.13 -3.56
C GLU A 85 -4.32 -7.11 -4.46
N ARG A 86 -5.63 -6.90 -4.56
CA ARG A 86 -6.52 -7.77 -5.34
C ARG A 86 -6.26 -7.57 -6.82
N GLY A 87 -6.01 -8.67 -7.52
CA GLY A 87 -5.75 -8.66 -8.96
C GLY A 87 -4.36 -8.21 -9.38
N TYR A 88 -3.49 -7.86 -8.43
CA TYR A 88 -2.14 -7.36 -8.67
C TYR A 88 -1.36 -8.12 -9.76
N GLY A 89 -0.92 -7.39 -10.79
CA GLY A 89 -0.06 -7.91 -11.86
C GLY A 89 -0.75 -8.89 -12.81
N LYS A 90 -2.04 -9.19 -12.60
CA LYS A 90 -2.83 -10.00 -13.53
C LYS A 90 -3.27 -9.13 -14.72
N LYS A 91 -3.46 -9.75 -15.88
CA LYS A 91 -4.14 -9.09 -17.00
C LYS A 91 -5.61 -8.86 -16.63
N ASP A 92 -6.17 -7.72 -16.99
CA ASP A 92 -7.61 -7.47 -16.90
C ASP A 92 -8.29 -8.21 -18.05
N ALA A 93 -9.07 -9.23 -17.68
CA ALA A 93 -9.85 -10.08 -18.56
C ALA A 93 -11.33 -10.12 -18.11
N GLY A 94 -11.77 -9.11 -17.33
CA GLY A 94 -13.12 -9.01 -16.79
C GLY A 94 -13.36 -9.79 -15.48
N GLN A 95 -12.33 -10.43 -14.93
CA GLN A 95 -12.43 -11.22 -13.69
C GLN A 95 -12.69 -10.40 -12.42
N TYR A 96 -12.74 -9.07 -12.54
CA TYR A 96 -13.08 -8.13 -11.48
C TYR A 96 -14.11 -7.09 -11.95
N ASP A 97 -15.03 -7.48 -12.84
CA ASP A 97 -16.11 -6.61 -13.33
C ASP A 97 -17.36 -6.62 -12.42
N GLU A 98 -17.34 -7.46 -11.38
CA GLU A 98 -18.34 -7.44 -10.33
C GLU A 98 -17.95 -6.48 -9.20
N PRO A 99 -18.83 -5.53 -8.83
CA PRO A 99 -18.64 -4.68 -7.66
C PRO A 99 -18.78 -5.49 -6.37
N GLY A 100 -18.25 -4.98 -5.25
CA GLY A 100 -18.45 -5.65 -3.97
C GLY A 100 -17.52 -5.22 -2.86
N HIS A 101 -17.69 -5.84 -1.70
CA HIS A 101 -16.87 -5.56 -0.53
C HIS A 101 -15.41 -5.98 -0.73
N VAL A 102 -14.53 -5.13 -0.24
CA VAL A 102 -13.08 -5.38 -0.10
C VAL A 102 -12.68 -5.05 1.33
N PHE A 103 -11.49 -5.45 1.77
CA PHE A 103 -11.03 -5.07 3.11
C PHE A 103 -10.68 -3.58 3.18
N GLY A 104 -10.10 -3.04 2.11
CA GLY A 104 -9.63 -1.66 2.07
C GLY A 104 -9.38 -1.15 0.66
N VAL A 105 -8.81 0.05 0.59
CA VAL A 105 -8.44 0.76 -0.64
C VAL A 105 -6.93 0.85 -0.77
N SER A 106 -6.42 0.92 -1.99
CA SER A 106 -4.99 1.12 -2.25
C SER A 106 -4.61 2.58 -1.99
N GLY A 107 -3.46 2.81 -1.35
CA GLY A 107 -2.95 4.16 -1.07
C GLY A 107 -2.68 5.01 -2.33
N ALA A 108 -2.62 4.40 -3.52
CA ALA A 108 -2.43 5.11 -4.78
C ALA A 108 -3.63 5.99 -5.16
N CYS A 109 -4.85 5.54 -4.88
CA CYS A 109 -6.09 6.22 -5.25
C CYS A 109 -7.20 5.80 -4.27
N ALA A 110 -7.24 6.48 -3.13
CA ALA A 110 -8.08 6.14 -2.00
C ALA A 110 -9.15 7.22 -1.78
N PHE A 111 -10.42 6.88 -2.02
CA PHE A 111 -11.54 7.78 -1.82
C PHE A 111 -12.22 7.52 -0.48
N PHE A 112 -12.27 8.54 0.38
CA PHE A 112 -12.71 8.42 1.76
C PHE A 112 -13.88 9.33 2.09
N ARG A 113 -14.73 8.87 3.02
CA ARG A 113 -15.70 9.71 3.72
C ARG A 113 -14.99 10.49 4.82
N LYS A 114 -15.18 11.82 4.85
CA LYS A 114 -14.48 12.69 5.82
C LYS A 114 -14.91 12.41 7.27
N SER A 115 -16.17 12.02 7.50
CA SER A 115 -16.64 11.66 8.85
C SER A 115 -15.93 10.42 9.40
N MET A 116 -15.71 9.40 8.56
CA MET A 116 -14.89 8.23 8.92
C MET A 116 -13.46 8.66 9.27
N LEU A 117 -12.82 9.48 8.42
CA LEU A 117 -11.47 9.98 8.70
C LEU A 117 -11.40 10.71 10.04
N ASN A 118 -12.38 11.58 10.33
CA ASN A 118 -12.42 12.30 11.60
C ASN A 118 -12.59 11.36 12.81
N GLU A 119 -13.38 10.29 12.68
CA GLU A 119 -13.52 9.28 13.73
C GLU A 119 -12.24 8.44 13.94
N LEU A 120 -11.45 8.27 12.88
CA LEU A 120 -10.20 7.50 12.91
C LEU A 120 -8.99 8.31 13.41
N LYS A 121 -9.08 9.64 13.39
CA LYS A 121 -7.96 10.52 13.76
C LYS A 121 -7.58 10.29 15.22
N ASP A 122 -6.30 9.98 15.43
CA ASP A 122 -5.69 9.87 16.76
C ASP A 122 -4.53 10.87 16.90
N GLU A 123 -3.75 10.77 17.98
CA GLU A 123 -2.57 11.59 18.25
C GLU A 123 -1.45 11.47 17.18
N HIS A 124 -1.51 10.44 16.32
CA HIS A 124 -0.58 10.24 15.20
C HIS A 124 -1.18 10.66 13.85
N GLY A 125 -2.42 11.21 13.83
CA GLY A 125 -3.07 11.76 12.66
C GLY A 125 -4.15 10.87 12.04
N TYR A 126 -4.57 11.18 10.81
CA TYR A 126 -5.51 10.35 10.05
C TYR A 126 -4.81 9.10 9.54
N PHE A 127 -3.70 9.29 8.84
CA PHE A 127 -2.67 8.29 8.60
C PHE A 127 -1.66 8.38 9.74
N ASP A 128 -1.21 7.24 10.25
CA ASP A 128 -0.24 7.19 11.34
C ASP A 128 1.14 7.70 10.90
N GLU A 129 1.51 8.89 11.35
CA GLU A 129 2.77 9.54 10.96
C GLU A 129 4.03 8.73 11.29
N ARG A 130 3.96 7.75 12.21
CA ARG A 130 5.10 6.88 12.57
C ARG A 130 5.44 5.89 11.46
N LEU A 131 4.48 5.58 10.57
CA LEU A 131 4.68 4.73 9.40
C LEU A 131 5.45 5.49 8.31
N GLY A 132 5.11 6.76 8.08
CA GLY A 132 5.72 7.59 7.05
C GLY A 132 5.30 7.22 5.62
N MET A 133 5.58 5.98 5.19
CA MET A 133 5.14 5.37 3.92
C MET A 133 5.25 3.84 3.98
N TYR A 134 4.52 3.14 3.11
CA TYR A 134 4.17 1.72 3.20
C TYR A 134 3.41 1.31 4.48
N TYR A 135 2.39 0.46 4.31
CA TYR A 135 1.41 0.01 5.33
C TYR A 135 0.42 1.08 5.81
N GLU A 136 0.55 2.35 5.42
CA GLU A 136 -0.39 3.39 5.82
C GLU A 136 -1.81 3.16 5.31
N ASP A 137 -1.93 2.61 4.10
CA ASP A 137 -3.21 2.24 3.50
C ASP A 137 -3.85 1.05 4.23
N LEU A 138 -3.06 0.01 4.54
CA LEU A 138 -3.54 -1.10 5.36
C LEU A 138 -3.94 -0.64 6.77
N ASP A 139 -3.15 0.21 7.41
CA ASP A 139 -3.40 0.69 8.77
C ASP A 139 -4.74 1.44 8.86
N ILE A 140 -4.96 2.42 7.97
CA ILE A 140 -6.20 3.19 8.00
C ILE A 140 -7.42 2.33 7.64
N CYS A 141 -7.28 1.40 6.68
CA CYS A 141 -8.36 0.48 6.32
C CYS A 141 -8.69 -0.48 7.46
N TRP A 142 -7.68 -0.98 8.18
CA TRP A 142 -7.89 -1.88 9.31
C TRP A 142 -8.58 -1.16 10.47
N ARG A 143 -8.14 0.06 10.83
CA ARG A 143 -8.85 0.87 11.84
C ARG A 143 -10.29 1.16 11.44
N ALA A 144 -10.54 1.46 10.17
CA ALA A 144 -11.89 1.68 9.64
C ALA A 144 -12.77 0.45 9.83
N GLN A 145 -12.30 -0.72 9.40
CA GLN A 145 -13.01 -2.00 9.57
C GLN A 145 -13.30 -2.31 11.05
N SER A 146 -12.35 -2.06 11.95
CA SER A 146 -12.53 -2.25 13.40
C SER A 146 -13.60 -1.34 14.02
N LYS A 147 -13.93 -0.23 13.37
CA LYS A 147 -15.02 0.70 13.76
C LYS A 147 -16.32 0.44 12.99
N GLY A 148 -16.39 -0.63 12.20
CA GLY A 148 -17.59 -0.99 11.44
C GLY A 148 -17.78 -0.21 10.13
N TRP A 149 -16.76 0.53 9.69
CA TRP A 149 -16.75 1.15 8.37
C TRP A 149 -16.38 0.14 7.28
N MET A 150 -17.05 0.23 6.15
CA MET A 150 -16.88 -0.69 5.03
C MET A 150 -16.08 -0.05 3.89
N ALA A 151 -15.30 -0.89 3.20
CA ALA A 151 -14.75 -0.56 1.89
C ALA A 151 -15.55 -1.27 0.80
N TYR A 152 -15.81 -0.56 -0.30
CA TYR A 152 -16.56 -1.09 -1.43
C TYR A 152 -15.86 -0.78 -2.75
N TYR A 153 -15.74 -1.79 -3.60
CA TYR A 153 -15.11 -1.69 -4.90
C TYR A 153 -16.15 -1.47 -6.00
N ASN A 154 -15.85 -0.55 -6.92
CA ASN A 154 -16.62 -0.31 -8.13
C ASN A 154 -15.71 -0.39 -9.38
N PRO A 155 -15.95 -1.36 -10.29
CA PRO A 155 -15.13 -1.54 -11.49
C PRO A 155 -15.26 -0.40 -12.51
N LYS A 156 -16.32 0.41 -12.41
CA LYS A 156 -16.54 1.57 -13.29
C LYS A 156 -15.70 2.79 -12.90
N ALA A 157 -15.23 2.86 -11.65
CA ALA A 157 -14.29 3.89 -11.21
C ALA A 157 -12.87 3.52 -11.66
N ILE A 158 -12.48 3.90 -12.89
CA ILE A 158 -11.20 3.51 -13.50
C ILE A 158 -10.10 4.55 -13.25
N ALA A 159 -8.92 4.10 -12.83
CA ALA A 159 -7.71 4.94 -12.72
C ALA A 159 -6.50 4.22 -13.33
N TYR A 160 -5.48 5.00 -13.72
CA TYR A 160 -4.25 4.50 -14.33
C TYR A 160 -3.04 4.93 -13.52
N HIS A 161 -2.17 3.99 -13.15
CA HIS A 161 -1.01 4.24 -12.30
C HIS A 161 0.28 3.94 -13.06
N VAL A 162 1.20 4.92 -13.09
CA VAL A 162 2.56 4.74 -13.64
C VAL A 162 3.34 3.74 -12.79
N ARG A 163 3.22 3.91 -11.47
CA ARG A 163 3.82 3.14 -10.41
C ARG A 163 5.34 3.21 -10.34
N GLY A 164 5.83 3.69 -9.21
CA GLY A 164 7.25 3.88 -8.95
C GLY A 164 7.81 5.16 -9.56
N GLY A 165 6.97 6.07 -10.06
CA GLY A 165 7.40 7.32 -10.69
C GLY A 165 8.27 8.19 -9.78
N THR A 166 8.10 8.11 -8.46
CA THR A 166 8.84 8.88 -7.45
C THR A 166 9.96 8.10 -6.75
N SER A 167 10.04 6.76 -6.91
CA SER A 167 11.17 5.96 -6.38
C SER A 167 12.35 5.87 -7.35
N MET A 168 12.24 6.51 -8.52
CA MET A 168 13.19 6.42 -9.64
C MET A 168 14.14 7.62 -9.76
N GLU A 169 14.18 8.56 -8.80
CA GLU A 169 15.21 9.59 -8.79
C GLU A 169 16.59 8.95 -8.53
N GLY A 170 17.28 8.63 -9.64
CA GLY A 170 18.65 8.13 -9.64
C GLY A 170 19.01 7.22 -10.82
N LYS A 171 18.06 6.52 -11.47
CA LYS A 171 18.31 5.74 -12.70
C LYS A 171 17.06 5.75 -13.57
N GLY A 172 17.21 6.24 -14.81
CA GLY A 172 16.15 6.41 -15.78
C GLY A 172 15.31 5.16 -16.03
N ALA A 173 14.20 5.40 -16.75
CA ALA A 173 13.27 4.41 -17.28
C ALA A 173 13.86 2.98 -17.34
N MET A 174 13.15 2.05 -16.70
CA MET A 174 13.49 0.63 -16.67
C MET A 174 14.02 0.18 -18.05
N PRO A 175 15.27 -0.29 -18.17
CA PRO A 175 15.63 -1.09 -19.34
C PRO A 175 14.64 -2.26 -19.36
N ARG A 176 13.99 -2.50 -20.49
CA ARG A 176 13.05 -3.62 -20.74
C ARG A 176 13.68 -5.03 -20.55
N THR A 177 14.81 -5.13 -19.87
CA THR A 177 15.69 -6.29 -19.78
C THR A 177 16.24 -6.49 -18.36
N LYS A 178 15.38 -6.82 -17.38
CA LYS A 178 15.79 -7.66 -16.23
C LYS A 178 14.64 -8.58 -15.80
N HIS A 179 14.30 -9.50 -16.71
CA HIS A 179 13.52 -10.68 -16.38
C HIS A 179 14.37 -11.82 -15.77
N ILE A 180 15.69 -11.63 -15.60
CA ILE A 180 16.63 -12.70 -15.23
C ILE A 180 17.67 -12.17 -14.24
N GLN A 181 17.29 -11.99 -12.97
CA GLN A 181 18.25 -11.97 -11.85
C GLN A 181 17.63 -12.21 -10.46
N ASP A 182 16.30 -12.15 -10.30
CA ASP A 182 15.61 -12.42 -9.02
C ASP A 182 15.06 -13.85 -8.87
N ILE A 183 15.70 -14.84 -9.50
CA ILE A 183 15.32 -16.26 -9.36
C ILE A 183 15.78 -16.85 -8.00
N ARG A 184 16.64 -16.17 -7.24
CA ARG A 184 17.22 -16.75 -5.99
C ARG A 184 16.59 -16.29 -4.67
N CYS A 185 15.50 -15.52 -4.69
CA CYS A 185 14.82 -15.10 -3.47
C CYS A 185 13.63 -16.03 -3.18
N LEU A 186 13.86 -17.02 -2.31
CA LEU A 186 12.85 -18.01 -1.87
C LEU A 186 11.68 -17.38 -1.09
N VAL A 187 11.87 -16.19 -0.52
CA VAL A 187 10.81 -15.52 0.25
C VAL A 187 9.91 -14.72 -0.69
N ARG A 188 8.77 -15.30 -1.04
CA ARG A 188 7.73 -14.70 -1.90
C ARG A 188 7.22 -13.36 -1.35
N GLY A 189 7.32 -13.15 -0.03
CA GLY A 189 6.85 -11.96 0.66
C GLY A 189 7.65 -10.66 0.43
N LEU A 190 8.95 -10.75 0.16
CA LEU A 190 9.85 -9.58 0.06
C LEU A 190 10.33 -9.30 -1.36
N ARG A 191 9.65 -9.84 -2.38
CA ARG A 191 9.87 -9.50 -3.80
C ARG A 191 9.38 -8.08 -4.09
N LEU A 192 10.11 -7.10 -3.58
CA LEU A 192 9.96 -5.68 -3.88
C LEU A 192 11.25 -5.22 -4.58
N PRO A 193 11.50 -5.68 -5.83
CA PRO A 193 12.77 -5.43 -6.53
C PRO A 193 13.05 -3.95 -6.78
N TYR A 194 12.02 -3.10 -6.66
CA TYR A 194 12.08 -1.65 -6.86
C TYR A 194 12.38 -0.86 -5.57
N ILE A 195 12.62 -1.52 -4.44
CA ILE A 195 12.71 -0.89 -3.13
C ILE A 195 14.13 -1.08 -2.55
N CYS A 196 14.79 0.03 -2.20
CA CYS A 196 16.12 -0.01 -1.59
C CYS A 196 16.08 -0.58 -0.16
N ASP A 197 17.24 -0.99 0.37
CA ASP A 197 17.31 -1.66 1.68
C ASP A 197 16.74 -0.83 2.84
N GLU A 198 16.88 0.50 2.78
CA GLU A 198 16.33 1.40 3.78
C GLU A 198 14.79 1.39 3.79
N LEU A 199 14.18 1.33 2.62
CA LEU A 199 12.73 1.20 2.50
C LEU A 199 12.24 -0.22 2.87
N LYS A 200 13.05 -1.27 2.65
CA LYS A 200 12.73 -2.62 3.16
C LYS A 200 12.71 -2.67 4.69
N LYS A 201 13.70 -2.05 5.36
CA LYS A 201 13.71 -1.93 6.83
C LYS A 201 12.45 -1.23 7.32
N ARG A 202 12.04 -0.15 6.64
CA ARG A 202 10.82 0.58 6.95
C ARG A 202 9.57 -0.27 6.76
N TYR A 203 9.48 -1.01 5.66
CA TYR A 203 8.37 -1.94 5.40
C TYR A 203 8.22 -2.97 6.52
N ILE A 204 9.32 -3.55 7.00
CA ILE A 204 9.34 -4.52 8.10
C ILE A 204 8.92 -3.85 9.43
N LYS A 205 9.51 -2.70 9.77
CA LYS A 205 9.11 -1.91 10.95
C LYS A 205 7.61 -1.60 10.93
N ASN A 206 7.12 -1.11 9.80
CA ASN A 206 5.74 -0.66 9.64
C ASN A 206 4.73 -1.80 9.72
N ARG A 207 5.11 -3.00 9.26
CA ARG A 207 4.33 -4.22 9.50
C ARG A 207 4.08 -4.45 10.98
N TYR A 208 5.12 -4.45 11.80
CA TYR A 208 4.98 -4.67 13.25
C TYR A 208 4.20 -3.54 13.92
N LEU A 209 4.41 -2.28 13.52
CA LEU A 209 3.61 -1.15 14.02
C LEU A 209 2.12 -1.31 13.69
N CYS A 210 1.80 -1.64 12.43
CA CYS A 210 0.44 -1.87 11.98
C CYS A 210 -0.22 -3.03 12.74
N MET A 211 0.50 -4.14 12.96
CA MET A 211 0.00 -5.27 13.75
C MET A 211 -0.24 -4.87 15.20
N LYS A 212 0.73 -4.19 15.84
CA LYS A 212 0.61 -3.74 17.23
C LYS A 212 -0.57 -2.78 17.43
N LYS A 213 -0.83 -1.92 16.44
CA LYS A 213 -1.90 -0.93 16.50
C LYS A 213 -3.29 -1.55 16.31
N ASN A 214 -3.41 -2.52 15.40
CA ASN A 214 -4.72 -2.92 14.86
C ASN A 214 -5.14 -4.35 15.19
N ASP A 215 -4.21 -5.27 15.45
CA ASP A 215 -4.56 -6.66 15.68
C ASP A 215 -5.14 -6.84 17.09
N THR A 216 -6.10 -7.74 17.21
CA THR A 216 -6.66 -8.12 18.51
C THR A 216 -5.95 -9.36 19.02
N LEU A 217 -5.96 -9.59 20.34
CA LEU A 217 -5.38 -10.81 20.90
C LEU A 217 -5.99 -12.08 20.26
N ARG A 218 -7.32 -12.09 20.12
CA ARG A 218 -8.04 -13.19 19.45
C ARG A 218 -7.61 -13.34 18.00
N GLY A 219 -7.55 -12.24 17.24
CA GLY A 219 -7.11 -12.24 15.85
C GLY A 219 -5.70 -12.81 15.70
N ALA A 220 -4.77 -12.32 16.53
CA ALA A 220 -3.39 -12.77 16.59
C ALA A 220 -3.30 -14.28 16.85
N LEU A 221 -4.01 -14.79 17.87
CA LEU A 221 -4.02 -16.22 18.23
C LEU A 221 -4.59 -17.11 17.12
N VAL A 222 -5.76 -16.76 16.56
CA VAL A 222 -6.42 -17.54 15.50
C VAL A 222 -5.55 -17.72 14.26
N ASN A 223 -4.67 -16.76 14.00
CA ASN A 223 -3.83 -16.75 12.82
C ASN A 223 -2.35 -16.89 13.15
N LEU A 224 -2.01 -17.24 14.40
CA LEU A 224 -0.65 -17.37 14.87
C LEU A 224 0.18 -18.32 13.99
N PRO A 225 -0.32 -19.48 13.52
CA PRO A 225 0.46 -20.35 12.63
C PRO A 225 0.90 -19.67 11.33
N PHE A 226 0.02 -18.85 10.73
CA PHE A 226 0.31 -18.13 9.48
C PHE A 226 1.25 -16.96 9.69
N ILE A 227 1.13 -16.28 10.83
CA ILE A 227 2.07 -15.23 11.24
C ILE A 227 3.44 -15.86 11.43
N LEU A 228 3.57 -16.88 12.30
CA LEU A 228 4.85 -17.50 12.62
C LEU A 228 5.55 -18.09 11.39
N PHE A 229 4.81 -18.76 10.51
CA PHE A 229 5.38 -19.25 9.26
C PHE A 229 5.99 -18.12 8.41
N TYR A 230 5.26 -17.01 8.28
CA TYR A 230 5.77 -15.85 7.55
C TYR A 230 6.95 -15.18 8.26
N GLU A 231 6.93 -15.10 9.58
CA GLU A 231 8.06 -14.58 10.36
C GLU A 231 9.31 -15.44 10.15
N LEU A 232 9.19 -16.77 10.13
CA LEU A 232 10.30 -17.67 9.80
C LEU A 232 10.86 -17.41 8.41
N GLU A 233 10.01 -17.24 7.40
CA GLU A 233 10.45 -16.86 6.05
C GLU A 233 11.20 -15.51 6.08
N LEU A 234 10.61 -14.51 6.72
CA LEU A 234 11.16 -13.15 6.83
C LEU A 234 12.54 -13.14 7.50
N TRP A 235 12.67 -13.78 8.65
CA TRP A 235 13.93 -13.85 9.40
C TRP A 235 14.99 -14.66 8.66
N SER A 236 14.60 -15.75 7.98
CA SER A 236 15.52 -16.51 7.13
C SER A 236 16.11 -15.63 6.01
N TYR A 237 15.29 -14.77 5.40
CA TYR A 237 15.78 -13.79 4.42
C TYR A 237 16.73 -12.76 5.03
N ILE A 238 16.40 -12.21 6.19
CA ILE A 238 17.23 -11.19 6.85
C ILE A 238 18.61 -11.78 7.19
N VAL A 239 18.64 -12.94 7.85
CA VAL A 239 19.87 -13.64 8.23
C VAL A 239 20.71 -13.97 6.99
N PHE A 240 20.08 -14.55 5.95
CA PHE A 240 20.78 -14.88 4.72
C PHE A 240 21.43 -13.65 4.07
N ASN A 241 20.73 -12.50 4.01
CA ASN A 241 21.30 -11.28 3.42
C ASN A 241 22.44 -10.68 4.25
N ILE A 242 22.37 -10.75 5.59
CA ILE A 242 23.44 -10.29 6.47
C ILE A 242 24.69 -11.16 6.24
N LEU A 243 24.54 -12.48 6.36
CA LEU A 243 25.64 -13.43 6.17
C LEU A 243 26.25 -13.33 4.77
N PHE A 244 25.41 -13.18 3.73
CA PHE A 244 25.90 -13.04 2.36
C PHE A 244 26.65 -11.72 2.14
N LYS A 245 26.16 -10.60 2.69
CA LYS A 245 26.88 -9.31 2.62
C LYS A 245 28.23 -9.39 3.32
N GLU A 246 28.28 -10.00 4.51
CA GLU A 246 29.55 -10.23 5.21
C GLU A 246 30.52 -11.11 4.41
N PHE A 247 30.01 -12.18 3.78
CA PHE A 247 30.82 -13.04 2.93
C PHE A 247 31.42 -12.28 1.73
N GLN A 248 30.62 -11.44 1.06
CA GLN A 248 31.11 -10.61 -0.07
C GLN A 248 32.13 -9.57 0.38
N LEU A 249 31.92 -8.93 1.55
CA LEU A 249 32.88 -7.99 2.14
C LEU A 249 34.20 -8.68 2.46
N ARG A 250 34.18 -9.85 3.10
CA ARG A 250 35.37 -10.65 3.37
C ARG A 250 36.10 -11.03 2.08
N LYS A 251 35.38 -11.47 1.05
CA LYS A 251 35.95 -11.84 -0.25
C LYS A 251 36.57 -10.65 -1.00
N ALA A 252 36.00 -9.46 -0.87
CA ALA A 252 36.54 -8.23 -1.45
C ALA A 252 37.85 -7.81 -0.77
N LEU A 253 37.91 -7.90 0.57
CA LEU A 253 39.11 -7.60 1.35
C LEU A 253 40.26 -8.60 1.08
N THR A 254 39.94 -9.86 0.78
CA THR A 254 40.96 -10.89 0.44
C THR A 254 41.45 -10.85 -1.02
N ARG A 255 40.91 -9.97 -1.86
CA ARG A 255 41.29 -9.83 -3.29
C ARG A 255 42.08 -8.55 -3.58
N SER A 256 42.30 -7.73 -2.56
CA SER A 256 43.09 -6.50 -2.62
C SER A 256 44.54 -6.67 -2.16
N ASP A 257 44.97 -7.92 -1.92
CA ASP A 257 46.36 -8.34 -1.70
C ASP A 257 46.85 -9.12 -2.92
#